data_AF-D7CK59-F1
#
_entry.id   AF-D7CK59-F1
#
_cell.length_a   1.000
_cell.length_b   1.000
_cell.length_c   1.000
_cell.angle_alpha   90.00
_cell.angle_beta   90.00
_cell.angle_gamma   90.00
#
_symmetry.space_group_name_H-M   'P 1'
#
loop_
_entity.id
_entity.type
_entity.pdbx_description
1 polymer ?
#
loop_
_entity_poly.entity_id
_entity_poly.type
_entity_poly.pdbx_seq_one_letter_code
_entity_poly.pdbx_strand_id
1 'polypeptide(L)'
;MRKVREPKLRMVRKQTYIMPEQDEELKKLAEVKRVAEAEVIREALDSFIRQEKHRLNINPLRSIIGISGEIEGPEDGSAAHDRYIYGRRRL
;
A
#
# COMPACT_ATOMS: atom_id res chain seq x y z
N MET A 1 -1.69 -28.12 25.34
CA MET A 1 -1.94 -27.38 24.08
C MET A 1 -1.99 -25.88 24.38
N ARG A 2 -1.04 -25.09 23.87
CA ARG A 2 -1.03 -23.63 24.07
C ARG A 2 -2.04 -23.02 23.09
N LYS A 3 -3.06 -22.34 23.63
CA LYS A 3 -4.04 -21.59 22.84
C LYS A 3 -3.31 -20.41 22.18
N VAL A 4 -3.04 -20.49 20.89
CA VAL A 4 -2.53 -19.36 20.10
C VAL A 4 -3.62 -18.29 20.15
N ARG A 5 -3.37 -17.20 20.89
CA ARG A 5 -4.29 -16.06 20.95
C ARG A 5 -4.14 -15.30 19.63
N GLU A 6 -5.21 -15.25 18.84
CA GLU A 6 -5.28 -14.34 17.70
C GLU A 6 -4.96 -12.90 18.15
N PRO A 7 -4.16 -12.14 17.39
CA PRO A 7 -3.84 -10.77 17.76
C PRO A 7 -5.12 -9.94 17.66
N LYS A 8 -5.68 -9.58 18.82
CA LYS A 8 -6.81 -8.66 18.92
C LYS A 8 -6.38 -7.33 18.28
N LEU A 9 -6.99 -6.94 17.16
CA LEU A 9 -6.82 -5.61 16.56
C LEU A 9 -7.12 -4.57 17.65
N ARG A 10 -6.07 -3.90 18.11
CA ARG A 10 -6.14 -2.99 19.25
C ARG A 10 -6.00 -1.57 18.72
N MET A 11 -7.02 -0.75 18.92
CA MET A 11 -6.93 0.68 18.65
C MET A 11 -5.88 1.32 19.58
N VAL A 12 -5.11 2.25 19.03
CA VAL A 12 -4.09 3.02 19.74
C VAL A 12 -4.60 4.45 19.93
N ARG A 13 -4.50 4.99 21.14
CA ARG A 13 -4.89 6.37 21.43
C ARG A 13 -3.90 7.34 20.77
N LYS A 14 -4.42 8.31 20.02
CA LYS A 14 -3.67 9.43 19.45
C LYS A 14 -4.36 10.72 19.87
N GLN A 15 -3.60 11.74 20.25
CA GLN A 15 -4.11 13.07 20.61
C GLN A 15 -3.37 14.11 19.79
N THR A 16 -4.09 15.05 19.20
CA THR A 16 -3.54 16.17 18.44
C THR A 16 -4.46 17.37 18.60
N TYR A 17 -3.90 18.58 18.48
CA TYR A 17 -4.68 19.79 18.36
C TYR A 17 -5.11 20.00 16.90
N ILE A 18 -6.30 20.55 16.71
CA ILE A 18 -6.85 20.99 15.42
C ILE A 18 -7.33 22.43 15.55
N MET A 19 -7.48 23.12 14.44
CA MET A 19 -7.99 24.49 14.42
C MET A 19 -9.51 24.50 14.68
N PRO A 20 -10.06 25.59 15.25
CA PRO A 20 -11.50 25.71 15.49
C PRO A 20 -12.34 25.48 14.22
N GLU A 21 -11.88 25.98 13.07
CA GLU A 21 -12.57 25.83 11.79
C GLU A 21 -12.59 24.36 11.35
N GLN A 22 -11.55 23.59 11.67
CA GLN A 22 -11.51 22.15 11.38
C GLN A 22 -12.47 21.36 12.26
N ASP A 23 -12.66 21.76 13.53
CA ASP A 23 -13.64 21.16 14.44
C ASP A 23 -15.09 21.41 13.95
N GLU A 24 -15.38 22.64 13.51
CA GLU A 24 -16.69 22.97 12.95
C GLU A 24 -17.02 22.17 11.69
N GLU A 25 -16.08 22.08 10.74
CA GLU A 25 -16.27 21.31 9.51
C GLU A 25 -16.35 19.80 9.79
N LEU A 26 -15.58 19.30 10.76
CA LEU A 26 -15.64 17.90 11.18
C LEU A 26 -17.03 17.52 11.74
N LYS A 27 -17.61 18.39 12.58
CA LYS A 27 -18.97 18.21 13.11
C LYS A 27 -20.02 18.17 12.00
N LYS A 28 -20.00 19.14 11.09
CA LYS A 28 -20.92 19.18 9.94
C LYS A 28 -20.81 17.91 9.09
N LEU A 29 -19.59 17.46 8.79
CA LEU A 29 -19.35 16.23 8.02
C LEU A 29 -19.88 14.99 8.74
N ALA A 30 -19.65 14.89 10.05
CA ALA A 30 -20.13 13.78 10.86
C ALA A 30 -21.68 13.71 10.88
N GLU A 31 -22.34 14.86 11.03
CA GLU A 31 -23.80 14.99 10.96
C GLU A 31 -24.36 14.56 9.60
N VAL A 32 -23.81 15.09 8.51
CA VAL A 32 -24.24 14.77 7.14
C VAL A 32 -24.06 13.28 6.84
N LYS A 33 -22.93 12.70 7.26
CA LYS A 33 -22.64 11.26 7.07
C LYS A 33 -23.36 10.35 8.07
N ARG A 34 -23.96 10.90 9.14
CA ARG A 34 -24.56 10.16 10.26
C ARG A 34 -23.60 9.16 10.93
N VAL A 35 -22.36 9.58 11.12
CA VAL A 35 -21.32 8.79 11.80
C VAL A 35 -20.65 9.59 12.90
N ALA A 36 -19.89 8.95 13.78
CA ALA A 36 -19.10 9.66 14.78
C ALA A 36 -17.94 10.45 14.11
N GLU A 37 -17.58 11.61 14.66
CA GLU A 37 -16.43 12.41 14.20
C GLU A 37 -15.14 11.58 14.12
N ALA A 38 -14.93 10.68 15.09
CA ALA A 38 -13.78 9.79 15.11
C ALA A 38 -13.73 8.84 13.90
N GLU A 39 -14.88 8.48 13.32
CA GLU A 39 -14.96 7.69 12.09
C GLU A 39 -14.52 8.53 10.89
N VAL A 40 -14.96 9.79 10.81
CA VAL A 40 -14.54 10.73 9.76
C VAL A 40 -13.02 10.96 9.82
N ILE A 41 -12.45 11.15 11.02
CA ILE A 41 -11.00 11.27 11.21
C ILE A 41 -10.27 10.02 10.73
N ARG A 42 -10.77 8.82 11.08
CA ARG A 42 -10.17 7.55 10.63
C ARG A 42 -10.23 7.39 9.12
N GLU A 43 -11.37 7.66 8.51
CA GLU A 43 -11.57 7.57 7.05
C GLU A 43 -10.63 8.54 6.31
N ALA A 44 -10.53 9.79 6.79
CA ALA A 44 -9.62 10.78 6.23
C ALA A 44 -8.15 10.36 6.38
N LEU A 45 -7.77 9.87 7.56
CA LEU A 45 -6.42 9.38 7.84
C LEU A 45 -6.07 8.17 6.95
N ASP A 46 -6.97 7.21 6.80
CA ASP A 46 -6.78 6.02 5.97
C ASP A 46 -6.69 6.37 4.48
N SER A 47 -7.48 7.35 4.02
CA SER A 47 -7.43 7.86 2.65
C SER A 47 -6.10 8.53 2.37
N PHE A 48 -5.67 9.43 3.26
CA PHE A 48 -4.39 10.14 3.15
C PHE A 48 -3.21 9.17 3.18
N ILE A 49 -3.19 8.22 4.13
CA ILE A 49 -2.14 7.20 4.20
C ILE A 49 -2.10 6.35 2.93
N ARG A 50 -3.24 5.96 2.36
CA ARG A 50 -3.28 5.21 1.09
C ARG A 50 -2.68 6.04 -0.04
N GLN A 51 -3.11 7.29 -0.20
CA GLN A 51 -2.58 8.19 -1.21
C GLN A 51 -1.07 8.39 -1.07
N GLU A 52 -0.58 8.67 0.14
CA GLU A 52 0.85 8.85 0.39
C GLU A 52 1.63 7.54 0.26
N LYS A 53 1.06 6.39 0.63
CA LYS A 53 1.67 5.09 0.34
C LYS A 53 1.80 4.87 -1.16
N HIS A 54 0.83 5.23 -1.99
CA HIS A 54 0.99 5.14 -3.45
C HIS A 54 2.13 6.04 -3.96
N ARG A 55 2.31 7.23 -3.38
CA ARG A 55 3.42 8.14 -3.72
C ARG A 55 4.78 7.64 -3.21
N LEU A 56 4.83 7.00 -2.05
CA LEU A 56 6.05 6.47 -1.42
C LEU A 56 6.41 5.06 -1.88
N ASN A 57 5.44 4.26 -2.39
CA ASN A 57 5.70 2.96 -3.03
C ASN A 57 6.31 3.09 -4.43
N ILE A 58 6.65 4.29 -4.86
CA ILE A 58 7.70 4.48 -5.86
C ILE A 58 9.03 4.15 -5.19
N ASN A 59 9.26 2.87 -4.86
CA ASN A 59 10.60 2.34 -5.00
C ASN A 59 10.75 2.16 -6.51
N PRO A 60 11.48 3.03 -7.23
CA PRO A 60 11.56 2.98 -8.69
C PRO A 60 12.06 1.64 -9.23
N LEU A 61 12.64 0.79 -8.37
CA LEU A 61 13.08 -0.56 -8.69
C LEU A 61 11.97 -1.62 -8.53
N ARG A 62 10.89 -1.35 -7.81
CA ARG A 62 9.78 -2.32 -7.62
C ARG A 62 8.97 -2.55 -8.89
N SER A 63 8.81 -1.53 -9.73
CA SER A 63 8.16 -1.66 -11.05
C SER A 63 9.04 -2.41 -12.06
N ILE A 64 10.33 -2.58 -11.78
CA ILE A 64 11.26 -3.36 -12.60
C ILE A 64 11.13 -4.85 -12.29
N ILE A 65 10.88 -5.20 -11.03
CA ILE A 65 10.68 -6.60 -10.60
C ILE A 65 9.37 -7.11 -11.18
N GLY A 66 9.46 -7.96 -12.21
CA GLY A 66 8.29 -8.52 -12.89
C GLY A 66 7.94 -7.89 -14.24
N ILE A 67 8.79 -7.03 -14.83
CA ILE A 67 8.64 -6.62 -16.24
C ILE A 67 8.64 -7.84 -17.18
N SER A 68 9.31 -8.92 -16.80
CA SER A 68 9.27 -10.20 -17.52
C SER A 68 8.02 -11.06 -17.22
N GLY A 69 7.07 -10.56 -16.42
CA GLY A 69 5.94 -11.34 -15.90
C GLY A 69 4.89 -11.76 -16.93
N GLU A 70 4.88 -11.15 -18.12
CA GLU A 70 3.98 -11.48 -19.23
C GLU A 70 4.72 -11.83 -20.52
N ILE A 71 5.91 -12.43 -20.43
CA ILE A 71 6.71 -12.76 -21.60
C ILE A 71 6.90 -14.27 -21.65
N GLU A 72 6.32 -14.92 -22.67
CA GLU A 72 6.72 -16.28 -23.08
C GLU A 72 8.23 -16.33 -23.19
N GLY A 73 8.87 -17.11 -22.32
CA GLY A 73 10.31 -17.18 -22.22
C GLY A 73 10.78 -18.40 -21.45
N PRO A 74 12.06 -18.76 -21.55
CA PRO A 74 12.60 -19.93 -20.88
C PRO A 74 12.56 -19.77 -19.35
N GLU A 75 12.07 -20.79 -18.65
CA GLU A 75 12.03 -20.81 -17.18
C GLU A 75 13.43 -20.73 -16.54
N ASP A 76 14.47 -21.16 -17.27
CA ASP A 76 15.87 -21.12 -16.87
C ASP A 76 16.63 -19.91 -17.44
N GLY A 77 15.90 -18.91 -17.96
CA GLY A 77 16.49 -17.74 -18.62
C GLY A 77 17.51 -17.00 -17.74
N SER A 78 17.38 -17.02 -16.42
CA SER A 78 18.35 -16.44 -15.49
C SER A 78 19.69 -17.22 -15.46
N ALA A 79 19.62 -18.55 -15.47
CA ALA A 79 20.78 -19.44 -15.37
C ALA A 79 21.44 -19.71 -16.72
N ALA A 80 20.66 -19.71 -17.80
CA ALA A 80 21.11 -20.05 -19.15
C ALA A 80 21.07 -18.85 -20.12
N HIS A 81 21.05 -17.61 -19.60
CA HIS A 81 20.97 -16.39 -20.42
C HIS A 81 22.03 -16.36 -21.53
N ASP A 82 23.26 -16.79 -21.24
CA ASP A 82 24.35 -16.83 -22.23
C ASP A 82 24.01 -17.68 -23.46
N ARG A 83 23.33 -18.82 -23.26
CA ARG A 83 22.87 -19.67 -24.37
C ARG A 83 21.84 -18.95 -25.22
N TYR A 84 20.89 -18.25 -24.61
CA TYR A 84 19.81 -17.57 -25.31
C TYR A 84 20.29 -16.29 -26.01
N ILE A 85 21.24 -15.57 -25.40
CA ILE A 85 21.77 -14.31 -25.91
C ILE A 85 22.85 -14.56 -26.97
N TYR A 86 23.76 -15.51 -26.74
CA TYR A 86 24.93 -15.72 -27.59
C TYR A 86 24.85 -16.97 -28.48
N GLY A 87 24.00 -17.95 -28.15
CA GLY A 87 23.88 -19.21 -28.89
C GLY A 87 23.20 -19.10 -30.26
N ARG A 88 22.56 -17.97 -30.60
CA ARG A 88 21.93 -17.75 -31.92
C ARG A 88 22.89 -17.31 -33.03
N ARG A 89 24.18 -17.10 -32.74
CA ARG A 89 25.15 -16.76 -33.79
C ARG A 89 25.83 -18.02 -34.33
N ARG A 90 25.15 -18.69 -35.28
CA ARG A 90 25.85 -19.47 -36.32
C ARG A 90 25.83 -18.65 -37.60
N LEU A 91 27.02 -18.21 -38.01
CA LEU A 91 27.34 -17.89 -39.40
C LEU A 91 27.25 -19.18 -40.23
#